data_AF-A0A849H8F8-F1
#
_entry.id   AF-A0A849H8F8-F1
#
_cell.length_a   1.000
_cell.length_b   1.000
_cell.length_c   1.000
_cell.angle_alpha   90.00
_cell.angle_beta   90.00
_cell.angle_gamma   90.00
#
_symmetry.space_group_name_H-M   'P 1'
#
loop_
_entity.id
_entity.type
_entity.pdbx_description
1 polymer ?
#
loop_
_entity_poly.entity_id
_entity_poly.type
_entity_poly.pdbx_seq_one_letter_code
_entity_poly.pdbx_strand_id
1 'polypeptide(L)'
;MRKLVALFLWPALGLAWAGNLSGQSQPVSTDPPIADTPFSIHQISPAHGVTLGKGARVGILDHSFDLDSHPELYAGGRGFWNRGSASEDAGDAHRGYWMALTLRAVAPEAHIFALGVPPRAGKLRAEAMAKALEWAAGNHLDVVTYCGADLSPAEREILDPAVEKAVEAGVVVVFVGYSHPLNLLPRSFGPPLIEGGRAPDLNIFSYECTAMVGDEVVTLIEADDDAIRRNRPFLGRSSVGPVTAGLVALVKSVDPHASPGEVKTLLVEASRPLEFQGRLEPWVPDAFEAVRKAVGTRAGRPF
;
A
#
# COMPACT_ATOMS: atom_id res chain seq x y z
N MET A 1 75.12 4.94 24.18
CA MET A 1 74.57 6.30 23.98
C MET A 1 73.06 6.20 23.87
N ARG A 2 72.35 6.72 24.89
CA ARG A 2 70.89 6.79 24.97
C ARG A 2 70.40 8.04 24.22
N LYS A 3 69.28 7.94 23.48
CA LYS A 3 68.37 9.07 23.29
C LYS A 3 66.92 8.59 23.49
N LEU A 4 66.42 8.91 24.68
CA LEU A 4 65.03 9.06 25.08
C LEU A 4 64.63 10.51 24.74
N VAL A 5 63.50 10.74 24.07
CA VAL A 5 62.66 11.96 24.14
C VAL A 5 61.25 11.53 23.69
N ALA A 6 60.34 11.19 24.61
CA ALA A 6 59.40 12.04 25.37
C ALA A 6 58.07 12.27 24.62
N LEU A 7 57.05 11.53 25.06
CA LEU A 7 55.63 11.82 24.89
C LEU A 7 55.31 13.18 25.52
N PHE A 8 54.57 14.03 24.81
CA PHE A 8 53.87 15.17 25.39
C PHE A 8 52.37 15.05 25.10
N LEU A 9 51.62 14.83 26.18
CA LEU A 9 50.18 15.04 26.31
C LEU A 9 49.95 16.44 26.85
N TRP A 10 49.08 17.25 26.22
CA TRP A 10 48.23 18.24 26.92
C TRP A 10 47.08 18.77 26.02
N PRO A 11 46.06 19.50 26.53
CA PRO A 11 44.66 19.05 26.58
C PRO A 11 43.69 19.87 25.72
N ALA A 12 42.42 19.47 25.81
CA ALA A 12 41.22 20.00 25.19
C ALA A 12 40.92 21.51 25.39
N LEU A 13 40.34 22.09 24.34
CA LEU A 13 39.37 23.21 24.27
C LEU A 13 39.09 23.35 22.75
N GLY A 14 37.88 23.31 22.19
CA GLY A 14 36.52 23.43 22.67
C GLY A 14 35.79 24.16 21.54
N LEU A 15 34.75 23.56 20.94
CA LEU A 15 33.69 24.25 20.20
C LEU A 15 32.63 23.22 19.79
N ALA A 16 31.71 22.97 20.71
CA ALA A 16 30.45 22.31 20.42
C ALA A 16 29.55 23.29 19.65
N TRP A 17 29.09 22.88 18.47
CA TRP A 17 28.03 23.56 17.74
C TRP A 17 26.70 23.22 18.43
N ALA A 18 26.27 24.08 19.34
CA ALA A 18 24.91 24.10 19.86
C ALA A 18 24.04 24.94 18.91
N GLY A 19 23.33 24.26 18.00
CA GLY A 19 22.24 24.85 17.23
C GLY A 19 20.92 24.69 17.99
N ASN A 20 20.31 25.81 18.35
CA ASN A 20 19.04 25.94 19.07
C ASN A 20 17.91 25.07 18.46
N LEU A 21 17.46 24.05 19.19
CA LEU A 21 16.12 23.47 19.07
C LEU A 21 15.20 24.19 20.05
N SER A 22 14.74 25.39 19.69
CA SER A 22 13.65 26.07 20.38
C SER A 22 12.40 26.03 19.50
N GLY A 23 11.63 24.95 19.64
CA GLY A 23 10.26 24.81 19.15
C GLY A 23 9.40 24.35 20.32
N GLN A 24 8.51 25.22 20.76
CA GLN A 24 7.86 25.22 22.07
C GLN A 24 6.95 24.00 22.31
N SER A 25 7.05 23.44 23.50
CA SER A 25 6.08 22.53 24.11
C SER A 25 4.79 23.27 24.45
N GLN A 26 3.72 23.01 23.69
CA GLN A 26 2.35 23.32 24.12
C GLN A 26 1.83 22.14 24.96
N PRO A 27 1.07 22.40 26.05
CA PRO A 27 0.47 21.35 26.85
C PRO A 27 -0.57 20.58 26.02
N VAL A 28 -0.40 19.27 25.95
CA VAL A 28 -1.31 18.34 25.25
C VAL A 28 -2.63 18.26 26.03
N SER A 29 -3.74 18.46 25.31
CA SER A 29 -5.10 18.25 25.79
C SER A 29 -5.26 16.84 26.37
N THR A 30 -5.99 16.71 27.49
CA THR A 30 -6.15 15.45 28.24
C THR A 30 -7.31 14.57 27.77
N ASP A 31 -7.95 14.89 26.65
CA ASP A 31 -8.83 13.93 25.98
C ASP A 31 -7.96 13.01 25.11
N PRO A 32 -8.12 11.66 25.18
CA PRO A 32 -7.39 10.79 24.28
C PRO A 32 -7.80 11.18 22.85
N PRO A 33 -6.89 11.67 21.99
CA PRO A 33 -7.24 11.88 20.61
C PRO A 33 -7.72 10.53 20.08
N ILE A 34 -8.87 10.50 19.40
CA ILE A 34 -9.18 9.40 18.49
C ILE A 34 -7.91 9.27 17.65
N ALA A 35 -7.11 8.23 17.88
CA ALA A 35 -5.81 8.18 17.25
C ALA A 35 -6.06 8.25 15.74
N ASP A 36 -5.43 9.23 15.08
CA ASP A 36 -5.47 9.46 13.63
C ASP A 36 -4.79 8.29 12.93
N THR A 37 -5.45 7.14 12.98
CA THR A 37 -5.04 5.90 12.34
C THR A 37 -5.70 5.84 10.97
N PRO A 38 -5.17 5.02 10.07
CA PRO A 38 -5.82 4.78 8.79
C PRO A 38 -7.24 4.27 8.96
N PHE A 39 -7.50 3.55 10.05
CA PHE A 39 -8.80 3.01 10.38
C PHE A 39 -9.85 4.08 10.70
N SER A 40 -9.46 5.12 11.43
CA SER A 40 -10.35 6.24 11.75
C SER A 40 -10.43 7.24 10.59
N ILE A 41 -9.31 7.58 9.95
CA ILE A 41 -9.28 8.53 8.83
C ILE A 41 -10.14 8.05 7.66
N HIS A 42 -9.97 6.78 7.27
CA HIS A 42 -10.71 6.19 6.15
C HIS A 42 -12.00 5.47 6.57
N GLN A 43 -12.40 5.54 7.84
CA GLN A 43 -13.60 4.87 8.37
C GLN A 43 -13.61 3.35 8.09
N ILE A 44 -12.45 2.70 8.18
CA ILE A 44 -12.31 1.26 7.99
C ILE A 44 -12.93 0.51 9.18
N SER A 45 -12.75 0.96 10.43
CA SER A 45 -13.34 0.26 11.59
C SER A 45 -14.88 0.21 11.53
N PRO A 46 -15.60 1.30 11.20
CA PRO A 46 -17.03 1.20 10.95
C PRO A 46 -17.38 0.29 9.76
N ALA A 47 -16.60 0.30 8.67
CA ALA A 47 -16.80 -0.60 7.53
C ALA A 47 -16.64 -2.09 7.93
N HIS A 48 -15.70 -2.40 8.82
CA HIS A 48 -15.51 -3.73 9.40
C HIS A 48 -16.72 -4.25 10.18
N GLY A 49 -17.55 -3.35 10.70
CA GLY A 49 -18.86 -3.71 11.29
C GLY A 49 -19.88 -4.24 10.26
N VAL A 50 -19.62 -4.06 8.96
CA VAL A 50 -20.47 -4.54 7.86
C VAL A 50 -19.80 -5.69 7.10
N THR A 51 -18.51 -5.56 6.79
CA THR A 51 -17.74 -6.57 6.04
C THR A 51 -16.25 -6.50 6.34
N LEU A 52 -15.57 -7.63 6.28
CA LEU A 52 -14.12 -7.76 6.39
C LEU A 52 -13.42 -8.05 5.05
N GLY A 53 -14.14 -7.94 3.93
CA GLY A 53 -13.59 -8.19 2.59
C GLY A 53 -13.70 -9.65 2.12
N LYS A 54 -14.58 -10.44 2.75
CA LYS A 54 -14.74 -11.87 2.47
C LYS A 54 -14.96 -12.16 0.99
N GLY A 55 -14.19 -13.12 0.47
CA GLY A 55 -14.34 -13.62 -0.90
C GLY A 55 -13.74 -12.72 -1.98
N ALA A 56 -13.36 -11.48 -1.65
CA ALA A 56 -12.64 -10.61 -2.57
C ALA A 56 -11.22 -11.16 -2.82
N ARG A 57 -10.77 -11.08 -4.07
CA ARG A 57 -9.50 -11.65 -4.56
C ARG A 57 -8.58 -10.51 -5.01
N VAL A 58 -7.48 -10.30 -4.28
CA VAL A 58 -6.58 -9.17 -4.52
C VAL A 58 -5.19 -9.62 -4.92
N GLY A 59 -4.71 -9.17 -6.08
CA GLY A 59 -3.33 -9.36 -6.52
C GLY A 59 -2.43 -8.20 -6.11
N ILE A 60 -1.24 -8.50 -5.60
CA ILE A 60 -0.19 -7.51 -5.33
C ILE A 60 0.96 -7.76 -6.30
N LEU A 61 1.30 -6.76 -7.13
CA LEU A 61 2.46 -6.77 -7.99
C LEU A 61 3.66 -6.22 -7.23
N ASP A 62 4.57 -7.10 -6.82
CA ASP A 62 5.81 -6.72 -6.15
C ASP A 62 6.85 -7.86 -6.21
N HIS A 63 7.84 -7.83 -5.34
CA HIS A 63 8.85 -8.85 -5.12
C HIS A 63 9.01 -9.14 -3.63
N SER A 64 9.72 -10.23 -3.32
CA SER A 64 10.07 -10.59 -1.93
C SER A 64 8.83 -10.73 -1.03
N PHE A 65 7.92 -11.62 -1.40
CA PHE A 65 6.68 -11.92 -0.66
C PHE A 65 6.84 -12.89 0.50
N ASP A 66 8.00 -13.54 0.64
CA ASP A 66 8.27 -14.48 1.73
C ASP A 66 7.21 -15.59 1.90
N LEU A 67 6.70 -16.13 0.78
CA LEU A 67 5.61 -17.10 0.77
C LEU A 67 5.90 -18.36 1.60
N ASP A 68 7.16 -18.78 1.69
CA ASP A 68 7.54 -20.00 2.39
C ASP A 68 7.45 -19.83 3.91
N SER A 69 7.70 -18.62 4.41
CA SER A 69 7.63 -18.29 5.85
C SER A 69 6.23 -17.92 6.30
N HIS A 70 5.39 -17.42 5.38
CA HIS A 70 4.04 -16.91 5.68
C HIS A 70 2.96 -17.46 4.72
N PRO A 71 2.85 -18.78 4.53
CA PRO A 71 1.92 -19.36 3.56
C PRO A 71 0.44 -19.05 3.87
N GLU A 72 0.10 -18.84 5.14
CA GLU A 72 -1.25 -18.48 5.62
C GLU A 72 -1.71 -17.09 5.18
N LEU A 73 -0.78 -16.18 4.89
CA LEU A 73 -1.11 -14.83 4.44
C LEU A 73 -1.65 -14.81 3.01
N TYR A 74 -1.35 -15.83 2.20
CA TYR A 74 -1.59 -15.85 0.77
C TYR A 74 -2.55 -16.98 0.35
N ALA A 75 -3.48 -16.65 -0.54
CA ALA A 75 -4.34 -17.63 -1.21
C ALA A 75 -3.66 -18.26 -2.45
N GLY A 76 -2.45 -17.81 -2.78
CA GLY A 76 -1.64 -18.28 -3.89
C GLY A 76 -0.73 -17.19 -4.43
N GLY A 77 -0.06 -17.47 -5.55
CA GLY A 77 0.83 -16.53 -6.19
C GLY A 77 1.66 -17.16 -7.30
N ARG A 78 2.26 -16.31 -8.12
CA ARG A 78 3.14 -16.73 -9.22
C ARG A 78 4.13 -15.62 -9.57
N GLY A 79 5.35 -16.01 -9.91
CA GLY A 79 6.33 -15.12 -10.53
C GLY A 79 6.16 -15.00 -12.04
N PHE A 80 6.26 -13.78 -12.56
CA PHE A 80 6.06 -13.46 -13.98
C PHE A 80 7.35 -13.09 -14.73
N TRP A 81 8.52 -13.24 -14.09
CA TRP A 81 9.82 -12.83 -14.67
C TRP A 81 10.99 -13.79 -14.44
N ASN A 82 10.95 -14.67 -13.43
CA ASN A 82 11.96 -15.72 -13.24
C ASN A 82 11.32 -17.04 -12.78
N ARG A 83 11.44 -18.09 -13.61
CA ARG A 83 11.06 -19.50 -13.37
C ARG A 83 9.72 -19.79 -12.64
N GLY A 84 8.83 -18.81 -12.50
CA GLY A 84 7.53 -18.94 -11.86
C GLY A 84 7.46 -18.64 -10.36
N SER A 85 8.56 -18.30 -9.67
CA SER A 85 8.53 -18.02 -8.21
C SER A 85 8.21 -16.55 -7.92
N ALA A 86 7.26 -16.30 -7.02
CA ALA A 86 6.97 -14.95 -6.51
C ALA A 86 7.85 -14.55 -5.31
N SER A 87 8.59 -15.49 -4.71
CA SER A 87 9.32 -15.29 -3.46
C SER A 87 10.80 -14.99 -3.62
N GLU A 88 11.27 -14.74 -4.85
CA GLU A 88 12.70 -14.51 -5.06
C GLU A 88 13.16 -13.26 -4.27
N ASP A 89 14.16 -13.46 -3.41
CA ASP A 89 14.78 -12.40 -2.63
C ASP A 89 15.61 -11.51 -3.57
N ALA A 90 15.18 -10.26 -3.72
CA ALA A 90 15.81 -9.31 -4.64
C ALA A 90 16.65 -8.24 -3.92
N GLY A 91 16.91 -8.42 -2.61
CA GLY A 91 17.73 -7.52 -1.80
C GLY A 91 17.00 -6.30 -1.22
N ASP A 92 15.74 -6.06 -1.59
CA ASP A 92 14.81 -5.15 -0.91
C ASP A 92 13.92 -5.98 0.02
N ALA A 93 14.28 -5.99 1.31
CA ALA A 93 13.73 -6.84 2.34
C ALA A 93 12.18 -6.82 2.37
N HIS A 94 11.57 -7.94 1.97
CA HIS A 94 10.18 -8.28 2.27
C HIS A 94 9.11 -7.26 1.81
N ARG A 95 9.37 -6.47 0.75
CA ARG A 95 8.47 -5.38 0.34
C ARG A 95 7.05 -5.87 -0.01
N GLY A 96 6.93 -6.91 -0.83
CA GLY A 96 5.65 -7.52 -1.16
C GLY A 96 4.94 -8.10 0.06
N TYR A 97 5.69 -8.64 1.02
CA TYR A 97 5.16 -9.12 2.30
C TYR A 97 4.54 -8.00 3.14
N TRP A 98 5.24 -6.88 3.30
CA TRP A 98 4.70 -5.72 4.03
C TRP A 98 3.44 -5.12 3.39
N MET A 99 3.38 -5.11 2.06
CA MET A 99 2.18 -4.70 1.33
C MET A 99 1.02 -5.67 1.57
N ALA A 100 1.29 -6.97 1.65
CA ALA A 100 0.28 -7.98 1.96
C ALA A 100 -0.25 -7.84 3.40
N LEU A 101 0.61 -7.60 4.39
CA LEU A 101 0.19 -7.30 5.76
C LEU A 101 -0.68 -6.04 5.84
N THR A 102 -0.28 -4.98 5.13
CA THR A 102 -1.08 -3.75 5.04
C THR A 102 -2.47 -4.02 4.49
N LEU A 103 -2.56 -4.81 3.42
CA LEU A 103 -3.84 -5.19 2.83
C LEU A 103 -4.67 -6.02 3.81
N ARG A 104 -4.06 -7.01 4.47
CA ARG A 104 -4.71 -7.86 5.47
C ARG A 104 -5.32 -7.01 6.60
N ALA A 105 -4.66 -5.95 7.05
CA ALA A 105 -5.21 -5.07 8.06
C ALA A 105 -6.46 -4.31 7.58
N VAL A 106 -6.51 -3.91 6.30
CA VAL A 106 -7.67 -3.18 5.73
C VAL A 106 -8.82 -4.12 5.34
N ALA A 107 -8.53 -5.30 4.80
CA ALA A 107 -9.52 -6.31 4.40
C ALA A 107 -9.12 -7.70 4.94
N PRO A 108 -9.39 -7.99 6.23
CA PRO A 108 -8.88 -9.18 6.91
C PRO A 108 -9.29 -10.52 6.31
N GLU A 109 -10.43 -10.59 5.61
CA GLU A 109 -10.94 -11.82 5.00
C GLU A 109 -10.76 -11.89 3.48
N ALA A 110 -10.02 -10.95 2.89
CA ALA A 110 -9.68 -11.01 1.47
C ALA A 110 -8.66 -12.13 1.18
N HIS A 111 -8.74 -12.70 -0.02
CA HIS A 111 -7.76 -13.62 -0.57
C HIS A 111 -6.63 -12.83 -1.26
N ILE A 112 -5.42 -12.90 -0.72
CA ILE A 112 -4.26 -12.16 -1.23
C ILE A 112 -3.44 -13.06 -2.16
N PHE A 113 -3.12 -12.57 -3.36
CA PHE A 113 -2.31 -13.27 -4.36
C PHE A 113 -1.00 -12.53 -4.59
N ALA A 114 0.13 -13.21 -4.40
CA ALA A 114 1.46 -12.67 -4.66
C ALA A 114 1.81 -12.75 -6.15
N LEU A 115 1.86 -11.62 -6.85
CA LEU A 115 2.16 -11.54 -8.28
C LEU A 115 3.59 -11.01 -8.45
N GLY A 116 4.57 -11.92 -8.48
CA GLY A 116 6.00 -11.60 -8.49
C GLY A 116 6.44 -10.93 -9.79
N VAL A 117 7.00 -9.72 -9.72
CA VAL A 117 7.56 -8.95 -10.84
C VAL A 117 9.00 -8.49 -10.54
N PRO A 118 9.81 -8.13 -11.56
CA PRO A 118 11.16 -7.63 -11.32
C PRO A 118 11.16 -6.36 -10.47
N PRO A 119 12.10 -6.22 -9.52
CA PRO A 119 12.20 -5.01 -8.68
C PRO A 119 12.65 -3.78 -9.49
N ARG A 120 13.43 -4.00 -10.55
CA ARG A 120 14.03 -2.93 -11.35
C ARG A 120 13.08 -2.47 -12.46
N ALA A 121 13.01 -1.16 -12.64
CA ALA A 121 12.26 -0.53 -13.71
C ALA A 121 12.78 -0.91 -15.10
N GLY A 122 11.87 -0.85 -16.08
CA GLY A 122 12.17 -1.09 -17.48
C GLY A 122 11.29 -2.16 -18.12
N LYS A 123 11.63 -2.47 -19.39
CA LYS A 123 10.81 -3.30 -20.27
C LYS A 123 10.41 -4.66 -19.67
N LEU A 124 11.36 -5.35 -19.05
CA LEU A 124 11.12 -6.67 -18.45
C LEU A 124 10.05 -6.60 -17.35
N ARG A 125 10.02 -5.53 -16.55
CA ARG A 125 9.02 -5.33 -15.51
C ARG A 125 7.65 -5.06 -16.10
N ALA A 126 7.57 -4.20 -17.10
CA ALA A 126 6.31 -3.95 -17.82
C ALA A 126 5.75 -5.21 -18.49
N GLU A 127 6.58 -6.01 -19.15
CA GLU A 127 6.16 -7.29 -19.75
C GLU A 127 5.69 -8.29 -18.69
N ALA A 128 6.34 -8.36 -17.52
CA ALA A 128 5.93 -9.23 -16.42
C ALA A 128 4.60 -8.77 -15.80
N MET A 129 4.45 -7.47 -15.55
CA MET A 129 3.21 -6.86 -15.05
C MET A 129 2.05 -7.08 -16.02
N ALA A 130 2.26 -6.95 -17.33
CA ALA A 130 1.24 -7.22 -18.34
C ALA A 130 0.77 -8.69 -18.31
N LYS A 131 1.69 -9.65 -18.21
CA LYS A 131 1.36 -11.08 -18.05
C LYS A 131 0.62 -11.36 -16.73
N ALA A 132 0.97 -10.64 -15.67
CA ALA A 132 0.30 -10.77 -14.39
C ALA A 132 -1.14 -10.23 -14.41
N LEU A 133 -1.38 -9.12 -15.12
CA LEU A 133 -2.72 -8.59 -15.36
C LEU A 133 -3.59 -9.55 -16.19
N GLU A 134 -3.02 -10.15 -17.24
CA GLU A 134 -3.69 -11.19 -18.03
C GLU A 134 -4.06 -12.41 -17.17
N TRP A 135 -3.11 -12.89 -16.36
CA TRP A 135 -3.36 -13.98 -15.43
C TRP A 135 -4.43 -13.61 -14.39
N ALA A 136 -4.40 -12.39 -13.86
CA ALA A 136 -5.37 -11.89 -12.90
C ALA A 136 -6.78 -11.89 -13.48
N ALA A 137 -6.95 -11.43 -14.73
CA ALA A 137 -8.22 -11.49 -15.45
C ALA A 137 -8.69 -12.93 -15.64
N GLY A 138 -7.81 -13.82 -16.13
CA GLY A 138 -8.14 -15.24 -16.33
C GLY A 138 -8.41 -16.03 -15.05
N ASN A 139 -7.98 -15.52 -13.89
CA ASN A 139 -8.21 -16.12 -12.57
C ASN A 139 -9.23 -15.34 -11.73
N HIS A 140 -9.97 -14.42 -12.36
CA HIS A 140 -11.04 -13.64 -11.75
C HIS A 140 -10.61 -12.93 -10.47
N LEU A 141 -9.47 -12.23 -10.50
CA LEU A 141 -9.09 -11.33 -9.42
C LEU A 141 -9.98 -10.08 -9.49
N ASP A 142 -10.40 -9.56 -8.35
CA ASP A 142 -11.24 -8.37 -8.26
C ASP A 142 -10.42 -7.09 -8.41
N VAL A 143 -9.19 -7.10 -7.91
CA VAL A 143 -8.30 -5.94 -7.94
C VAL A 143 -6.84 -6.36 -8.02
N VAL A 144 -6.05 -5.59 -8.77
CA VAL A 144 -4.59 -5.72 -8.82
C VAL A 144 -3.96 -4.39 -8.48
N THR A 145 -3.04 -4.39 -7.51
CA THR A 145 -2.31 -3.20 -7.10
C THR A 145 -0.82 -3.30 -7.39
N TYR A 146 -0.24 -2.16 -7.74
CA TYR A 146 1.19 -1.96 -7.86
C TYR A 146 1.54 -0.64 -7.19
N CYS A 147 2.51 -0.68 -6.28
CA CYS A 147 3.17 0.51 -5.81
C CYS A 147 4.64 0.31 -6.09
N GLY A 148 5.30 1.22 -6.81
CA GLY A 148 6.72 1.07 -7.12
C GLY A 148 7.21 2.31 -7.85
N ALA A 149 8.35 2.21 -8.52
CA ALA A 149 8.87 3.33 -9.31
C ALA A 149 7.93 3.67 -10.47
N ASP A 150 7.96 4.95 -10.88
CA ASP A 150 7.21 5.48 -12.00
C ASP A 150 7.40 4.64 -13.29
N LEU A 151 6.38 4.68 -14.14
CA LEU A 151 6.35 3.96 -15.41
C LEU A 151 6.77 4.92 -16.52
N SER A 152 7.88 4.61 -17.18
CA SER A 152 8.36 5.37 -18.35
C SER A 152 7.38 5.25 -19.53
N PRO A 153 7.43 6.17 -20.51
CA PRO A 153 6.60 6.07 -21.72
C PRO A 153 6.70 4.71 -22.42
N ALA A 154 7.90 4.14 -22.52
CA ALA A 154 8.12 2.82 -23.14
C ALA A 154 7.50 1.67 -22.33
N GLU A 155 7.46 1.76 -21.00
CA GLU A 155 6.74 0.78 -20.17
C GLU A 155 5.22 0.94 -20.35
N ARG A 156 4.72 2.17 -20.52
CA ARG A 156 3.30 2.44 -20.75
C ARG A 156 2.79 1.92 -22.10
N GLU A 157 3.60 1.96 -23.15
CA GLU A 157 3.25 1.34 -24.44
C GLU A 157 2.89 -0.16 -24.30
N ILE A 158 3.45 -0.83 -23.29
CA ILE A 158 3.16 -2.24 -22.97
C ILE A 158 1.99 -2.35 -21.99
N LEU A 159 1.95 -1.49 -20.97
CA LEU A 159 1.01 -1.63 -19.86
C LEU A 159 -0.39 -1.08 -20.15
N ASP A 160 -0.52 0.03 -20.88
CA ASP A 160 -1.81 0.64 -21.18
C ASP A 160 -2.81 -0.38 -21.81
N PRO A 161 -2.46 -1.11 -22.90
CA PRO A 161 -3.38 -2.11 -23.46
C PRO A 161 -3.61 -3.33 -22.54
N ALA A 162 -2.67 -3.67 -21.65
CA ALA A 162 -2.85 -4.76 -20.68
C ALA A 162 -3.82 -4.36 -19.56
N VAL A 163 -3.74 -3.10 -19.11
CA VAL A 163 -4.65 -2.52 -18.12
C VAL A 163 -6.06 -2.41 -18.70
N GLU A 164 -6.21 -1.93 -19.92
CA GLU A 164 -7.51 -1.86 -20.60
C GLU A 164 -8.20 -3.23 -20.66
N LYS A 165 -7.48 -4.27 -21.08
CA LYS A 165 -8.00 -5.65 -21.12
C LYS A 165 -8.38 -6.19 -19.74
N ALA A 166 -7.56 -5.92 -18.72
CA ALA A 166 -7.86 -6.36 -17.35
C ALA A 166 -9.12 -5.68 -16.80
N VAL A 167 -9.27 -4.37 -17.05
CA VAL A 167 -10.44 -3.60 -16.64
C VAL A 167 -11.70 -4.05 -17.38
N GLU A 168 -11.60 -4.32 -18.69
CA GLU A 168 -12.69 -4.89 -19.48
C GLU A 168 -13.13 -6.27 -18.94
N ALA A 169 -12.19 -7.07 -18.46
CA ALA A 169 -12.46 -8.35 -17.80
C ALA A 169 -12.99 -8.21 -16.34
N GLY A 170 -13.19 -6.99 -15.85
CA GLY A 170 -13.77 -6.72 -14.53
C GLY A 170 -12.76 -6.54 -13.40
N VAL A 171 -11.46 -6.49 -13.69
CA VAL A 171 -10.40 -6.28 -12.69
C VAL A 171 -10.21 -4.80 -12.41
N VAL A 172 -10.32 -4.37 -11.16
CA VAL A 172 -9.94 -3.01 -10.76
C VAL A 172 -8.42 -2.89 -10.76
N VAL A 173 -7.87 -1.89 -11.44
CA VAL A 173 -6.42 -1.62 -11.42
C VAL A 173 -6.13 -0.45 -10.49
N VAL A 174 -5.17 -0.62 -9.58
CA VAL A 174 -4.77 0.36 -8.57
C VAL A 174 -3.25 0.53 -8.57
N PHE A 175 -2.74 1.34 -9.49
CA PHE A 175 -1.31 1.60 -9.65
C PHE A 175 -0.98 3.02 -9.17
N VAL A 176 -0.06 3.13 -8.21
CA VAL A 176 0.40 4.43 -7.69
C VAL A 176 1.26 5.12 -8.74
N GLY A 177 1.00 6.42 -9.00
CA GLY A 177 1.76 7.20 -9.99
C GLY A 177 1.40 6.92 -11.45
N TYR A 178 0.38 6.08 -11.72
CA TYR A 178 -0.01 5.70 -13.08
C TYR A 178 -1.28 6.43 -13.51
N SER A 179 -1.12 7.46 -14.35
CA SER A 179 -2.19 8.42 -14.70
C SER A 179 -3.21 7.92 -15.73
N HIS A 180 -3.23 6.63 -16.08
CA HIS A 180 -4.19 6.08 -17.02
C HIS A 180 -5.64 6.31 -16.56
N PRO A 181 -6.60 6.66 -17.43
CA PRO A 181 -7.97 6.98 -17.03
C PRO A 181 -8.72 5.82 -16.35
N LEU A 182 -8.45 4.59 -16.79
CA LEU A 182 -9.05 3.36 -16.25
C LEU A 182 -8.40 2.86 -14.94
N ASN A 183 -7.26 3.42 -14.56
CA ASN A 183 -6.68 3.17 -13.24
C ASN A 183 -7.55 3.86 -12.18
N LEU A 184 -7.84 3.20 -11.06
CA LEU A 184 -8.24 3.89 -9.85
C LEU A 184 -6.96 4.47 -9.26
N LEU A 185 -6.75 5.79 -9.38
CA LEU A 185 -5.49 6.45 -9.07
C LEU A 185 -5.49 6.96 -7.62
N PRO A 186 -4.82 6.26 -6.70
CA PRO A 186 -4.62 6.78 -5.36
C PRO A 186 -3.40 7.71 -5.31
N ARG A 187 -3.39 8.57 -4.32
CA ARG A 187 -2.23 9.40 -3.97
C ARG A 187 -2.10 9.49 -2.46
N SER A 188 -0.88 9.51 -1.96
CA SER A 188 -0.62 9.85 -0.56
C SER A 188 -1.07 11.28 -0.22
N PHE A 189 -1.48 11.52 1.02
CA PHE A 189 -1.56 12.88 1.59
C PHE A 189 -0.23 13.63 1.39
N GLY A 190 -0.31 14.97 1.35
CA GLY A 190 0.83 15.85 1.20
C GLY A 190 0.88 16.57 -0.16
N PRO A 191 2.02 17.18 -0.54
CA PRO A 191 2.13 17.88 -1.80
C PRO A 191 2.01 16.92 -2.99
N PRO A 192 1.48 17.39 -4.15
CA PRO A 192 1.48 16.60 -5.37
C PRO A 192 2.91 16.18 -5.70
N LEU A 193 3.11 14.88 -5.91
CA LEU A 193 4.43 14.29 -6.12
C LEU A 193 4.89 14.35 -7.57
N ILE A 194 3.98 14.65 -8.50
CA ILE A 194 4.23 14.60 -9.93
C ILE A 194 3.64 15.85 -10.58
N GLU A 195 4.51 16.63 -11.22
CA GLU A 195 4.08 17.64 -12.20
C GLU A 195 3.68 16.92 -13.50
N GLY A 196 2.47 17.20 -14.02
CA GLY A 196 2.04 16.74 -15.34
C GLY A 196 1.12 15.51 -15.40
N GLY A 197 0.64 14.99 -14.26
CA GLY A 197 -0.35 13.92 -14.19
C GLY A 197 -1.81 14.41 -14.05
N ARG A 198 -2.79 13.50 -14.22
CA ARG A 198 -4.20 13.79 -13.88
C ARG A 198 -4.39 13.88 -12.36
N ALA A 199 -5.44 14.57 -11.93
CA ALA A 199 -5.84 14.59 -10.51
C ALA A 199 -6.09 13.16 -9.99
N PRO A 200 -5.72 12.87 -8.72
CA PRO A 200 -5.99 11.57 -8.12
C PRO A 200 -7.50 11.37 -7.96
N ASP A 201 -7.92 10.10 -8.01
CA ASP A 201 -9.30 9.76 -7.68
C ASP A 201 -9.49 9.75 -6.15
N LEU A 202 -8.47 9.29 -5.41
CA LEU A 202 -8.50 9.15 -3.95
C LEU A 202 -7.21 9.68 -3.32
N ASN A 203 -7.34 10.40 -2.20
CA ASN A 203 -6.24 10.76 -1.31
C ASN A 203 -6.23 9.78 -0.14
N ILE A 204 -5.15 9.02 -0.04
CA ILE A 204 -4.95 7.99 0.96
C ILE A 204 -3.99 8.53 2.01
N PHE A 205 -4.37 8.40 3.27
CA PHE A 205 -3.43 8.60 4.36
C PHE A 205 -2.40 7.48 4.28
N SER A 206 -1.20 7.81 3.80
CA SER A 206 -0.11 6.85 3.75
C SER A 206 0.49 6.74 5.15
N TYR A 207 0.70 5.52 5.58
CA TYR A 207 1.33 5.20 6.86
C TYR A 207 2.43 4.18 6.62
N GLU A 208 3.31 4.04 7.60
CA GLU A 208 4.33 3.00 7.59
C GLU A 208 3.66 1.64 7.67
N CYS A 209 4.00 0.71 6.77
CA CYS A 209 3.33 -0.60 6.71
C CYS A 209 3.41 -1.35 8.05
N THR A 210 4.45 -1.06 8.85
CA THR A 210 4.65 -1.56 10.21
C THR A 210 3.76 -0.91 11.28
N ALA A 211 3.25 0.31 11.04
CA ALA A 211 2.40 1.01 12.01
C ALA A 211 1.00 0.38 12.14
N MET A 212 0.54 -0.40 11.15
CA MET A 212 -0.74 -1.13 11.22
C MET A 212 -0.68 -2.43 11.99
N VAL A 213 0.51 -3.00 12.10
CA VAL A 213 0.77 -4.27 12.79
C VAL A 213 1.59 -4.00 14.05
N GLY A 214 1.51 -2.79 14.62
CA GLY A 214 2.37 -2.33 15.72
C GLY A 214 2.38 -3.29 16.91
N ASP A 215 1.20 -3.73 17.36
CA ASP A 215 1.08 -4.68 18.48
C ASP A 215 1.59 -6.09 18.12
N GLU A 216 1.37 -6.53 16.87
CA GLU A 216 1.86 -7.81 16.36
C GLU A 216 3.39 -7.80 16.18
N VAL A 217 3.95 -6.68 15.72
CA VAL A 217 5.39 -6.44 15.62
C VAL A 217 6.02 -6.36 17.00
N VAL A 218 5.39 -5.71 17.97
CA VAL A 218 5.83 -5.71 19.37
C VAL A 218 5.83 -7.13 19.93
N THR A 219 4.77 -7.91 19.69
CA THR A 219 4.68 -9.32 20.11
C THR A 219 5.80 -10.18 19.48
N LEU A 220 6.10 -9.95 18.19
CA LEU A 220 7.21 -10.61 17.50
C LEU A 220 8.58 -10.18 18.08
N ILE A 221 8.73 -8.93 18.52
CA ILE A 221 9.96 -8.40 19.15
C ILE A 221 10.16 -9.02 20.53
N GLU A 222 9.09 -9.12 21.31
CA GLU A 222 9.12 -9.67 22.66
C GLU A 222 9.38 -11.19 22.68
N ALA A 223 9.10 -11.90 21.58
CA ALA A 223 9.37 -13.32 21.43
C ALA A 223 10.86 -13.67 21.22
N ASP A 224 11.76 -12.68 21.15
CA ASP A 224 13.20 -12.84 20.86
C ASP A 224 13.47 -13.65 19.58
N ASP A 225 12.59 -13.50 18.59
CA ASP A 225 12.76 -14.09 17.27
C ASP A 225 13.68 -13.20 16.42
N ASP A 226 14.80 -13.76 15.97
CA ASP A 226 15.73 -13.16 15.00
C ASP A 226 15.04 -12.77 13.67
N ALA A 227 13.75 -13.09 13.49
CA ALA A 227 12.86 -12.60 12.44
C ALA A 227 12.88 -11.07 12.28
N ILE A 228 13.01 -10.26 13.34
CA ILE A 228 12.96 -8.79 13.21
C ILE A 228 14.24 -8.16 12.65
N ARG A 229 15.40 -8.81 12.81
CA ARG A 229 16.62 -8.40 12.12
C ARG A 229 16.56 -8.68 10.61
N ARG A 230 15.73 -9.64 10.18
CA ARG A 230 15.37 -9.93 8.78
C ARG A 230 14.21 -9.05 8.28
N ASN A 231 13.32 -8.64 9.16
CA ASN A 231 12.15 -7.80 8.92
C ASN A 231 12.41 -6.32 9.26
N ARG A 232 13.38 -5.67 8.59
CA ARG A 232 13.55 -4.21 8.74
C ARG A 232 12.21 -3.52 8.45
N PRO A 233 11.73 -2.61 9.33
CA PRO A 233 10.51 -1.86 9.09
C PRO A 233 10.55 -1.19 7.72
N PHE A 234 9.57 -1.50 6.87
CA PHE A 234 9.42 -0.83 5.59
C PHE A 234 8.77 0.55 5.83
N LEU A 235 9.61 1.57 5.98
CA LEU A 235 9.21 2.96 6.07
C LEU A 235 9.01 3.49 4.65
N GLY A 236 7.78 3.45 4.14
CA GLY A 236 7.53 3.97 2.80
C GLY A 236 6.07 4.08 2.42
N ARG A 237 5.81 4.95 1.45
CA ARG A 237 4.49 5.23 0.83
C ARG A 237 3.86 4.02 0.12
N SER A 238 4.47 2.84 0.18
CA SER A 238 4.00 1.61 -0.47
C SER A 238 2.66 1.11 0.07
N SER A 239 2.18 1.64 1.19
CA SER A 239 0.86 1.35 1.77
C SER A 239 -0.31 1.93 0.97
N VAL A 240 -0.08 2.97 0.14
CA VAL A 240 -1.15 3.65 -0.61
C VAL A 240 -1.92 2.69 -1.54
N GLY A 241 -1.18 1.87 -2.28
CA GLY A 241 -1.77 0.86 -3.18
C GLY A 241 -2.58 -0.20 -2.42
N PRO A 242 -1.98 -0.93 -1.48
CA PRO A 242 -2.64 -1.95 -0.65
C PRO A 242 -3.84 -1.44 0.13
N VAL A 243 -3.78 -0.22 0.70
CA VAL A 243 -4.94 0.39 1.35
C VAL A 243 -6.09 0.54 0.37
N THR A 244 -5.81 1.17 -0.77
CA THR A 244 -6.83 1.40 -1.80
C THR A 244 -7.40 0.08 -2.31
N ALA A 245 -6.55 -0.93 -2.54
CA ALA A 245 -6.99 -2.26 -2.95
C ALA A 245 -7.81 -2.96 -1.85
N GLY A 246 -7.49 -2.76 -0.57
CA GLY A 246 -8.30 -3.20 0.56
C GLY A 246 -9.67 -2.53 0.58
N LEU A 247 -9.77 -1.22 0.34
CA LEU A 247 -11.04 -0.52 0.21
C LEU A 247 -11.90 -1.08 -0.94
N VAL A 248 -11.27 -1.37 -2.08
CA VAL A 248 -11.92 -2.07 -3.19
C VAL A 248 -12.42 -3.45 -2.76
N ALA A 249 -11.62 -4.22 -2.02
CA ALA A 249 -12.01 -5.53 -1.52
C ALA A 249 -13.22 -5.46 -0.57
N LEU A 250 -13.30 -4.44 0.30
CA LEU A 250 -14.47 -4.21 1.15
C LEU A 250 -15.72 -3.97 0.30
N VAL A 251 -15.66 -3.11 -0.72
CA VAL A 251 -16.79 -2.87 -1.64
C VAL A 251 -17.18 -4.15 -2.40
N LYS A 252 -16.20 -4.84 -3.00
CA LYS A 252 -16.41 -6.07 -3.78
C LYS A 252 -16.96 -7.23 -2.95
N SER A 253 -16.68 -7.28 -1.64
CA SER A 253 -17.23 -8.33 -0.77
C SER A 253 -18.74 -8.22 -0.57
N VAL A 254 -19.30 -7.01 -0.59
CA VAL A 254 -20.75 -6.79 -0.45
C VAL A 254 -21.47 -6.70 -1.79
N ASP A 255 -20.78 -6.25 -2.84
CA ASP A 255 -21.23 -6.27 -4.23
C ASP A 255 -20.16 -6.88 -5.17
N PRO A 256 -20.11 -8.22 -5.29
CA PRO A 256 -19.14 -8.92 -6.14
C PRO A 256 -19.28 -8.61 -7.63
N HIS A 257 -20.43 -8.07 -8.05
CA HIS A 257 -20.73 -7.76 -9.45
C HIS A 257 -20.52 -6.28 -9.78
N ALA A 258 -20.10 -5.45 -8.82
CA ALA A 258 -19.70 -4.08 -9.13
C ALA A 258 -18.55 -4.10 -10.15
N SER A 259 -18.76 -3.40 -11.27
CA SER A 259 -17.73 -3.21 -12.30
C SER A 259 -16.62 -2.28 -11.79
N PRO A 260 -15.44 -2.24 -12.43
CA PRO A 260 -14.38 -1.34 -12.01
C PRO A 260 -14.77 0.14 -11.99
N GLY A 261 -15.58 0.58 -12.96
CA GLY A 261 -16.12 1.94 -12.99
C GLY A 261 -17.05 2.23 -11.82
N GLU A 262 -17.92 1.27 -11.45
CA GLU A 262 -18.85 1.43 -10.31
C GLU A 262 -18.11 1.45 -8.97
N VAL A 263 -17.11 0.58 -8.79
CA VAL A 263 -16.25 0.60 -7.59
C VAL A 263 -15.56 1.96 -7.46
N LYS A 264 -14.99 2.47 -8.55
CA LYS A 264 -14.38 3.81 -8.58
C LYS A 264 -15.38 4.90 -8.20
N THR A 265 -16.57 4.90 -8.79
CA THR A 265 -17.63 5.87 -8.46
C THR A 265 -18.03 5.79 -6.99
N LEU A 266 -18.27 4.59 -6.45
CA LEU A 266 -18.65 4.39 -5.05
C LEU A 266 -17.60 4.98 -4.09
N LEU A 267 -16.32 4.72 -4.33
CA LEU A 267 -15.23 5.24 -3.50
C LEU A 267 -15.05 6.75 -3.63
N VAL A 268 -15.12 7.30 -4.84
CA VAL A 268 -14.99 8.75 -5.09
C VAL A 268 -16.16 9.51 -4.49
N GLU A 269 -17.40 9.07 -4.70
CA GLU A 269 -18.58 9.75 -4.16
C GLU A 269 -18.75 9.57 -2.65
N ALA A 270 -18.12 8.55 -2.07
CA ALA A 270 -18.05 8.41 -0.61
C ALA A 270 -16.91 9.26 -0.02
N SER A 271 -16.02 9.82 -0.83
CA SER A 271 -14.90 10.61 -0.33
C SER A 271 -15.36 11.95 0.24
N ARG A 272 -14.59 12.44 1.21
CA ARG A 272 -14.83 13.70 1.91
C ARG A 272 -13.55 14.52 2.01
N PRO A 273 -13.64 15.86 2.12
CA PRO A 273 -12.51 16.67 2.48
C PRO A 273 -12.09 16.39 3.94
N LEU A 274 -10.79 16.39 4.21
CA LEU A 274 -10.22 16.28 5.55
C LEU A 274 -9.09 17.30 5.71
N GLU A 275 -9.08 18.04 6.82
CA GLU A 275 -7.92 18.84 7.20
C GLU A 275 -6.92 17.97 7.97
N PHE A 276 -5.72 17.81 7.42
CA PHE A 276 -4.64 17.04 8.04
C PHE A 276 -3.37 17.88 8.07
N GLN A 277 -2.83 18.12 9.26
CA GLN A 277 -1.61 18.93 9.47
C GLN A 277 -1.67 20.32 8.79
N GLY A 278 -2.83 20.99 8.88
CA GLY A 278 -3.05 22.33 8.30
C GLY A 278 -3.18 22.33 6.77
N ARG A 279 -3.40 21.17 6.14
CA ARG A 279 -3.65 21.03 4.70
C ARG A 279 -5.01 20.39 4.46
N LEU A 280 -5.75 20.92 3.50
CA LEU A 280 -6.99 20.32 3.05
C LEU A 280 -6.71 19.21 2.03
N GLU A 281 -7.13 17.99 2.33
CA GLU A 281 -7.11 16.84 1.43
C GLU A 281 -8.54 16.59 0.90
N PRO A 282 -8.87 16.90 -0.36
CA PRO A 282 -10.26 16.99 -0.84
C PRO A 282 -10.99 15.65 -1.11
N TRP A 283 -10.26 14.56 -1.34
CA TRP A 283 -10.82 13.26 -1.76
C TRP A 283 -10.39 12.12 -0.85
N VAL A 284 -10.57 12.26 0.47
CA VAL A 284 -10.25 11.20 1.43
C VAL A 284 -11.39 10.18 1.45
N PRO A 285 -11.16 8.90 1.06
CA PRO A 285 -12.24 7.93 0.99
C PRO A 285 -12.80 7.59 2.36
N ASP A 286 -14.12 7.47 2.42
CA ASP A 286 -14.88 6.93 3.54
C ASP A 286 -15.32 5.50 3.19
N ALA A 287 -14.62 4.51 3.75
CA ALA A 287 -14.85 3.10 3.46
C ALA A 287 -16.26 2.66 3.86
N PHE A 288 -16.76 3.16 4.99
CA PHE A 288 -18.07 2.78 5.51
C PHE A 288 -19.19 3.28 4.59
N GLU A 289 -19.12 4.54 4.17
CA GLU A 289 -20.11 5.09 3.24
C GLU A 289 -20.05 4.40 1.87
N ALA A 290 -18.85 4.07 1.37
CA ALA A 290 -18.71 3.31 0.12
C ALA A 290 -19.36 1.92 0.21
N VAL A 291 -19.10 1.19 1.29
CA VAL A 291 -19.70 -0.13 1.56
C VAL A 291 -21.22 -0.01 1.71
N ARG A 292 -21.72 0.97 2.46
CA ARG A 292 -23.15 1.21 2.65
C ARG A 292 -23.87 1.47 1.32
N LYS A 293 -23.28 2.31 0.46
CA LYS A 293 -23.80 2.57 -0.89
C LYS A 293 -23.80 1.30 -1.74
N ALA A 294 -22.74 0.49 -1.70
CA ALA A 294 -22.64 -0.76 -2.45
C ALA A 294 -23.73 -1.78 -2.06
N VAL A 295 -24.00 -1.92 -0.75
CA VAL A 295 -25.12 -2.74 -0.25
C VAL A 295 -26.47 -2.26 -0.80
N GLY A 296 -26.68 -0.94 -0.82
CA GLY A 296 -27.90 -0.33 -1.39
C GLY A 296 -28.06 -0.57 -2.88
N THR A 297 -26.99 -0.47 -3.67
CA THR A 297 -27.01 -0.71 -5.13
C THR A 297 -27.32 -2.17 -5.45
N ARG A 298 -26.74 -3.12 -4.71
CA ARG A 298 -26.99 -4.55 -4.90
C ARG A 298 -28.47 -4.91 -4.73
N ALA A 299 -29.17 -4.31 -3.76
CA ALA A 299 -30.59 -4.57 -3.55
C ALA A 299 -31.48 -4.23 -4.77
N GLY A 300 -30.98 -3.42 -5.71
CA GLY A 300 -31.66 -3.06 -6.95
C GLY A 300 -31.36 -3.95 -8.16
N ARG A 301 -30.45 -4.93 -8.08
CA ARG A 301 -30.08 -5.80 -9.21
C ARG A 301 -30.83 -7.14 -9.15
N PRO A 302 -31.51 -7.58 -10.23
CA PRO A 302 -32.03 -8.94 -10.31
C PRO A 302 -30.87 -9.94 -10.38
N PHE A 303 -31.06 -11.10 -9.75
CA PHE A 303 -30.11 -12.23 -9.73
C PHE A 303 -29.88 -12.81 -11.13
#